data_AF-A0A2T7Q8N5-F1
#
_entry.id   AF-A0A2T7Q8N5-F1
#
_cell.length_a   1.000
_cell.length_b   1.000
_cell.length_c   1.000
_cell.angle_alpha   90.00
_cell.angle_beta   90.00
_cell.angle_gamma   90.00
#
_symmetry.space_group_name_H-M   'P 1'
#
loop_
_entity.id
_entity.type
_entity.pdbx_description
1 polymer ?
#
loop_
_entity_poly.entity_id
_entity_poly.type
_entity_poly.pdbx_seq_one_letter_code
_entity_poly.pdbx_strand_id
1 'polypeptide(L)'
;MKKTIIYFTVLFSLLTTAALSQTKTTTKPAAKPAATAKGDALTNKSIIDLHKAGLGDEIILTKIAQSKCAFDLSTDGLIDLKSKGVSADVIKAMMNKSESGTGNSAINTATIKEPVKSNSSGKTGSPSPELMNHVYVYDKSNQSAKPLEKSVAGIRTKQGMFGGSAMLQVDGAKSAVQIAPAETISFVINTGGATLPELTLYKLKSVKNKREVASMKVNSFSGVKTGEDVISLNISKLSEGIFEVTPAKKLEKGEYFFTGKPAAGANSMDAYTFGIE
;
A
#
# COMPACT_ATOMS: atom_id res chain seq x y z
N MET A 1 -8.63 6.53 -69.06
CA MET A 1 -7.29 7.13 -69.33
C MET A 1 -6.35 6.78 -68.16
N LYS A 2 -5.02 6.92 -68.30
CA LYS A 2 -4.01 6.20 -67.50
C LYS A 2 -3.30 7.07 -66.44
N LYS A 3 -3.06 6.49 -65.25
CA LYS A 3 -1.89 6.65 -64.34
C LYS A 3 -1.68 8.08 -63.75
N THR A 4 -1.13 8.25 -62.53
CA THR A 4 0.22 7.86 -62.11
C THR A 4 0.37 7.71 -60.59
N ILE A 5 1.21 6.75 -60.18
CA ILE A 5 1.71 6.54 -58.80
C ILE A 5 3.16 7.06 -58.75
N ILE A 6 3.56 7.71 -57.66
CA ILE A 6 4.95 8.14 -57.43
C ILE A 6 5.50 7.40 -56.21
N TYR A 7 6.49 6.53 -56.44
CA TYR A 7 7.41 6.02 -55.42
C TYR A 7 8.63 6.95 -55.35
N PHE A 8 9.20 7.13 -54.16
CA PHE A 8 10.54 7.70 -54.03
C PHE A 8 11.44 6.72 -53.28
N THR A 9 12.49 6.28 -53.96
CA THR A 9 13.49 5.31 -53.48
C THR A 9 14.85 5.80 -53.98
N VAL A 10 15.86 5.88 -53.13
CA VAL A 10 17.32 6.05 -53.41
C VAL A 10 18.01 6.43 -52.09
N LEU A 11 19.25 6.06 -51.78
CA LEU A 11 20.05 4.88 -52.15
C LEU A 11 21.19 4.76 -51.10
N PHE A 12 21.73 3.57 -50.97
CA PHE A 12 22.80 3.16 -50.05
C PHE A 12 24.20 3.62 -50.51
N SER A 13 25.09 4.00 -49.59
CA SER A 13 26.55 3.96 -49.80
C SER A 13 27.30 3.72 -48.48
N LEU A 14 28.48 3.09 -48.57
CA LEU A 14 29.14 2.35 -47.47
C LEU A 14 30.67 2.59 -47.48
N LEU A 15 31.36 2.07 -46.45
CA LEU A 15 32.82 1.77 -46.32
C LEU A 15 33.81 2.80 -45.70
N THR A 16 34.10 2.58 -44.41
CA THR A 16 35.43 2.23 -43.79
C THR A 16 36.74 2.95 -44.12
N THR A 17 37.53 3.22 -43.06
CA THR A 17 38.97 2.85 -42.93
C THR A 17 39.38 2.68 -41.44
N ALA A 18 40.47 1.93 -41.19
CA ALA A 18 41.11 1.68 -39.87
C ALA A 18 42.28 2.70 -39.60
N ALA A 19 43.18 2.64 -38.60
CA ALA A 19 43.66 1.57 -37.70
C ALA A 19 44.59 2.11 -36.55
N LEU A 20 44.88 1.28 -35.51
CA LEU A 20 46.09 1.19 -34.61
C LEU A 20 46.68 2.47 -33.91
N SER A 21 47.50 2.43 -32.83
CA SER A 21 47.64 1.57 -31.62
C SER A 21 48.76 2.14 -30.68
N GLN A 22 48.66 1.96 -29.35
CA GLN A 22 49.72 2.09 -28.31
C GLN A 22 50.31 3.53 -28.06
N THR A 23 50.78 3.94 -26.87
CA THR A 23 51.85 3.35 -26.01
C THR A 23 51.66 3.55 -24.47
N LYS A 24 52.68 3.19 -23.68
CA LYS A 24 52.71 2.89 -22.22
C LYS A 24 53.97 3.51 -21.59
N THR A 25 53.90 4.14 -20.40
CA THR A 25 54.88 4.02 -19.26
C THR A 25 54.60 4.94 -18.04
N THR A 26 54.54 4.35 -16.83
CA THR A 26 55.10 4.74 -15.49
C THR A 26 55.34 6.23 -15.12
N THR A 27 55.05 6.72 -13.90
CA THR A 27 55.75 6.40 -12.60
C THR A 27 54.93 6.70 -11.30
N LYS A 28 55.49 6.33 -10.13
CA LYS A 28 54.96 6.37 -8.73
C LYS A 28 56.17 6.23 -7.76
N PRO A 29 56.19 6.65 -6.46
CA PRO A 29 55.16 7.20 -5.54
C PRO A 29 55.38 8.71 -5.27
N ALA A 30 54.87 9.44 -4.24
CA ALA A 30 54.14 9.18 -2.98
C ALA A 30 53.05 10.28 -2.74
N ALA A 31 52.38 10.53 -1.60
CA ALA A 31 52.36 10.02 -0.22
C ALA A 31 50.89 9.94 0.29
N LYS A 32 50.68 9.39 1.50
CA LYS A 32 49.40 8.86 2.01
C LYS A 32 48.96 9.55 3.32
N PRO A 33 47.68 9.92 3.46
CA PRO A 33 46.82 9.29 4.49
C PRO A 33 45.66 8.53 3.81
N ALA A 34 45.57 7.20 3.88
CA ALA A 34 44.75 6.47 4.87
C ALA A 34 43.86 7.32 5.80
N ALA A 35 42.62 6.92 6.07
CA ALA A 35 41.77 5.94 5.38
C ALA A 35 40.35 6.10 5.92
N THR A 36 39.35 6.01 5.05
CA THR A 36 38.00 5.66 5.48
C THR A 36 37.46 4.65 4.48
N ALA A 37 37.15 3.45 4.97
CA ALA A 37 36.57 2.41 4.13
C ALA A 37 35.29 2.94 3.48
N LYS A 38 35.16 2.75 2.17
CA LYS A 38 33.96 3.11 1.41
C LYS A 38 32.85 2.12 1.76
N GLY A 39 32.24 2.30 2.93
CA GLY A 39 31.27 1.36 3.49
C GLY A 39 30.05 1.22 2.58
N ASP A 40 29.51 -0.01 2.54
CA ASP A 40 28.40 -0.45 1.70
C ASP A 40 27.04 0.12 2.13
N ALA A 41 26.98 1.43 2.36
CA ALA A 41 25.78 2.15 2.74
C ALA A 41 25.07 2.74 1.51
N LEU A 42 23.78 2.47 1.40
CA LEU A 42 22.90 3.03 0.39
C LEU A 42 22.70 4.53 0.67
N THR A 43 22.91 5.39 -0.34
CA THR A 43 22.85 6.85 -0.22
C THR A 43 21.74 7.43 -1.10
N ASN A 44 21.39 8.71 -0.91
CA ASN A 44 20.43 9.42 -1.79
C ASN A 44 20.83 9.29 -3.27
N LYS A 45 22.12 9.44 -3.58
CA LYS A 45 22.64 9.26 -4.95
C LYS A 45 22.35 7.85 -5.46
N SER A 46 22.56 6.82 -4.64
CA SER A 46 22.27 5.43 -5.00
C SER A 46 20.78 5.22 -5.30
N ILE A 47 19.87 5.81 -4.52
CA ILE A 47 18.42 5.74 -4.77
C ILE A 47 18.06 6.42 -6.09
N ILE A 48 18.61 7.61 -6.36
CA ILE A 48 18.42 8.35 -7.61
C ILE A 48 18.96 7.56 -8.81
N ASP A 49 20.12 6.92 -8.68
CA ASP A 49 20.71 6.09 -9.74
C ASP A 49 19.85 4.83 -10.01
N LEU A 50 19.33 4.16 -8.98
CA LEU A 50 18.45 3.00 -9.11
C LEU A 50 17.11 3.36 -9.79
N HIS A 51 16.50 4.48 -9.38
CA HIS A 51 15.27 5.00 -9.99
C HIS A 51 15.49 5.37 -11.47
N LYS A 52 16.60 6.07 -11.79
CA LYS A 52 16.97 6.40 -13.18
C LYS A 52 17.30 5.18 -14.04
N ALA A 53 17.76 4.09 -13.44
CA ALA A 53 17.97 2.81 -14.10
C ALA A 53 16.65 2.05 -14.39
N GLY A 54 15.50 2.60 -14.00
CA GLY A 54 14.18 2.01 -14.26
C GLY A 54 13.84 0.83 -13.35
N LEU A 55 14.53 0.66 -12.22
CA LEU A 55 14.15 -0.33 -11.22
C LEU A 55 12.87 0.15 -10.53
N GLY A 56 11.80 -0.65 -10.62
CA GLY A 56 10.53 -0.35 -9.99
C GLY A 56 10.64 -0.19 -8.47
N ASP A 57 9.78 0.66 -7.91
CA ASP A 57 9.86 1.10 -6.51
C ASP A 57 9.92 -0.05 -5.51
N GLU A 58 9.21 -1.17 -5.72
CA GLU A 58 9.27 -2.37 -4.87
C GLU A 58 10.69 -2.93 -4.67
N ILE A 59 11.52 -2.89 -5.72
CA ILE A 59 12.91 -3.36 -5.67
C ILE A 59 13.76 -2.35 -4.88
N ILE A 60 13.50 -1.05 -5.04
CA ILE A 60 14.20 0.01 -4.31
C ILE A 60 13.83 -0.04 -2.81
N LEU A 61 12.55 -0.20 -2.49
CA LEU A 61 12.03 -0.42 -1.14
C LEU A 61 12.67 -1.64 -0.48
N THR A 62 12.73 -2.77 -1.19
CA THR A 62 13.40 -4.00 -0.72
C THR A 62 14.90 -3.75 -0.48
N LYS A 63 15.57 -3.01 -1.37
CA LYS A 63 16.99 -2.68 -1.25
C LYS A 63 17.26 -1.77 -0.06
N ILE A 64 16.39 -0.80 0.23
CA ILE A 64 16.44 0.06 1.44
C ILE A 64 16.28 -0.81 2.70
N ALA A 65 15.31 -1.72 2.71
CA ALA A 65 15.08 -2.61 3.85
C ALA A 65 16.30 -3.51 4.16
N GLN A 66 16.96 -4.04 3.13
CA GLN A 66 18.07 -4.99 3.26
C GLN A 66 19.46 -4.36 3.41
N SER A 67 19.66 -3.10 3.04
CA SER A 67 20.99 -2.47 3.05
C SER A 67 21.25 -1.66 4.32
N LYS A 68 22.53 -1.50 4.69
CA LYS A 68 22.94 -0.37 5.54
C LYS A 68 22.64 0.91 4.74
N CYS A 69 22.18 1.95 5.41
CA CYS A 69 21.78 3.20 4.75
C CYS A 69 22.49 4.41 5.38
N ALA A 70 22.75 5.42 4.57
CA ALA A 70 23.33 6.70 4.93
C ALA A 70 22.64 7.78 4.10
N PHE A 71 21.41 8.12 4.50
CA PHE A 71 20.56 9.06 3.79
C PHE A 71 20.69 10.47 4.37
N ASP A 72 20.70 11.46 3.48
CA ASP A 72 20.46 12.84 3.84
C ASP A 72 18.95 13.10 3.78
N LEU A 73 18.35 13.26 4.97
CA LEU A 73 16.93 13.55 5.14
C LEU A 73 16.68 15.00 5.59
N SER A 74 17.65 15.89 5.36
CA SER A 74 17.44 17.34 5.47
C SER A 74 16.40 17.82 4.46
N THR A 75 15.87 19.02 4.68
CA THR A 75 14.92 19.67 3.75
C THR A 75 15.46 19.68 2.31
N ASP A 76 16.73 20.01 2.13
CA ASP A 76 17.37 20.06 0.80
C ASP A 76 17.57 18.65 0.21
N GLY A 77 17.94 17.67 1.03
CA GLY A 77 18.03 16.26 0.62
C GLY A 77 16.69 15.67 0.16
N LEU A 78 15.60 16.00 0.84
CA LEU A 78 14.23 15.60 0.47
C LEU A 78 13.74 16.32 -0.79
N ILE A 79 14.08 17.60 -0.96
CA ILE A 79 13.80 18.37 -2.18
C ILE A 79 14.56 17.78 -3.38
N ASP A 80 15.84 17.45 -3.24
CA ASP A 80 16.61 16.85 -4.33
C ASP A 80 16.02 15.51 -4.76
N LEU A 81 15.77 14.59 -3.82
CA LEU A 81 15.13 13.28 -4.09
C LEU A 81 13.82 13.44 -4.90
N LYS A 82 12.93 14.33 -4.44
CA LYS A 82 11.65 14.60 -5.11
C LYS A 82 11.85 15.25 -6.48
N SER A 83 12.82 16.17 -6.63
CA SER A 83 13.16 16.80 -7.91
C SER A 83 13.71 15.82 -8.95
N LYS A 84 14.31 14.70 -8.50
CA LYS A 84 14.86 13.65 -9.36
C LYS A 84 13.88 12.51 -9.64
N GLY A 85 12.61 12.65 -9.25
CA GLY A 85 11.53 11.71 -9.56
C GLY A 85 11.35 10.57 -8.56
N VAL A 86 12.18 10.49 -7.51
CA VAL A 86 12.05 9.44 -6.49
C VAL A 86 10.68 9.54 -5.82
N SER A 87 9.94 8.44 -5.79
CA SER A 87 8.54 8.44 -5.32
C SER A 87 8.43 8.70 -3.82
N ALA A 88 7.26 9.20 -3.41
CA ALA A 88 6.99 9.50 -2.00
C ALA A 88 7.08 8.26 -1.10
N ASP A 89 6.76 7.08 -1.62
CA ASP A 89 6.83 5.82 -0.87
C ASP A 89 8.28 5.35 -0.67
N VAL A 90 9.14 5.51 -1.68
CA VAL A 90 10.59 5.28 -1.54
C VAL A 90 11.20 6.26 -0.53
N ILE A 91 10.85 7.55 -0.61
CA ILE A 91 11.31 8.56 0.36
C ILE A 91 10.83 8.23 1.79
N LYS A 92 9.56 7.82 1.97
CA LYS A 92 9.03 7.37 3.26
C LYS A 92 9.82 6.16 3.81
N ALA A 93 10.15 5.19 2.97
CA ALA A 93 10.97 4.04 3.39
C ALA A 93 12.40 4.45 3.79
N MET A 94 13.00 5.44 3.13
CA MET A 94 14.30 6.01 3.53
C MET A 94 14.23 6.64 4.93
N MET A 95 13.13 7.33 5.26
CA MET A 95 12.89 7.90 6.59
C MET A 95 12.74 6.79 7.65
N ASN A 96 11.80 5.86 7.46
CA ASN A 96 11.55 4.75 8.39
C ASN A 96 12.81 3.90 8.68
N LYS A 97 13.65 3.68 7.65
CA LYS A 97 14.91 2.93 7.77
C LYS A 97 15.97 3.66 8.60
N SER A 98 15.94 4.99 8.59
CA SER A 98 16.90 5.84 9.32
C SER A 98 16.58 5.94 10.81
N GLU A 99 15.29 5.91 11.17
CA GLU A 99 14.82 5.91 12.57
C GLU A 99 15.13 4.58 13.30
N SER A 100 15.32 3.49 12.56
CA SER A 100 15.69 2.16 13.08
C SER A 100 17.19 2.02 13.39
N GLY A 101 17.91 3.13 13.57
CA GLY A 101 19.35 3.25 13.35
C GLY A 101 20.30 3.25 14.56
N THR A 102 19.85 2.93 15.78
CA THR A 102 20.71 3.07 16.99
C THR A 102 20.58 1.90 17.96
N GLY A 103 21.61 1.05 18.05
CA GLY A 103 21.67 -0.05 19.03
C GLY A 103 22.55 -1.22 18.57
N ASN A 104 23.86 -1.14 18.80
CA ASN A 104 24.82 -2.18 18.43
C ASN A 104 25.33 -2.91 19.68
N SER A 105 25.22 -4.24 19.75
CA SER A 105 26.07 -5.05 20.63
C SER A 105 26.22 -6.51 20.18
N ALA A 106 27.46 -6.83 19.83
CA ALA A 106 28.17 -8.08 20.08
C ALA A 106 27.54 -9.43 19.70
N ILE A 107 28.11 -9.99 18.64
CA ILE A 107 28.21 -11.42 18.33
C ILE A 107 28.60 -12.23 19.57
N ASN A 108 27.97 -13.39 19.76
CA ASN A 108 28.68 -14.55 20.31
C ASN A 108 28.28 -15.82 19.54
N THR A 109 29.30 -16.57 19.10
CA THR A 109 29.16 -17.73 18.21
C THR A 109 28.94 -19.01 19.00
N ALA A 110 27.87 -19.78 18.72
CA ALA A 110 27.86 -21.24 18.94
C ALA A 110 26.65 -21.98 18.30
N THR A 111 26.97 -22.91 17.39
CA THR A 111 26.25 -24.18 17.11
C THR A 111 24.86 -24.19 16.46
N ILE A 112 24.74 -25.02 15.42
CA ILE A 112 23.51 -25.39 14.71
C ILE A 112 22.68 -26.38 15.55
N LYS A 113 21.37 -26.12 15.70
CA LYS A 113 20.29 -27.14 15.73
C LYS A 113 18.91 -26.47 15.64
N GLU A 114 18.07 -26.96 14.73
CA GLU A 114 16.60 -26.78 14.78
C GLU A 114 16.00 -27.54 15.99
N PRO A 115 14.70 -27.37 16.34
CA PRO A 115 13.71 -26.37 15.90
C PRO A 115 13.12 -25.57 17.10
N VAL A 116 11.92 -24.99 16.90
CA VAL A 116 10.85 -24.65 17.90
C VAL A 116 10.54 -23.16 18.09
N LYS A 117 9.27 -22.84 17.81
CA LYS A 117 8.38 -21.79 18.36
C LYS A 117 9.05 -20.73 19.25
N SER A 118 9.13 -19.50 18.76
CA SER A 118 9.29 -18.32 19.62
C SER A 118 7.91 -17.78 20.03
N ASN A 119 7.56 -17.95 21.31
CA ASN A 119 6.54 -17.13 21.95
C ASN A 119 7.12 -15.74 22.20
N SER A 120 6.51 -14.67 21.70
CA SER A 120 6.74 -13.32 22.23
C SER A 120 5.63 -12.96 23.22
N SER A 121 5.86 -13.29 24.50
CA SER A 121 5.06 -12.76 25.60
C SER A 121 5.50 -11.33 25.93
N GLY A 122 4.54 -10.47 26.30
CA GLY A 122 4.83 -9.35 27.20
C GLY A 122 5.41 -8.08 26.58
N LYS A 123 4.61 -7.38 25.77
CA LYS A 123 4.64 -5.91 25.78
C LYS A 123 3.20 -5.40 25.87
N THR A 124 2.84 -4.82 27.02
CA THR A 124 1.59 -4.06 27.19
C THR A 124 1.61 -2.92 26.19
N GLY A 125 0.84 -3.06 25.11
CA GLY A 125 0.87 -2.16 23.98
C GLY A 125 -0.50 -2.13 23.33
N SER A 126 -0.97 -0.93 23.02
CA SER A 126 -2.12 -0.73 22.14
C SER A 126 -1.98 -1.59 20.88
N PRO A 127 -3.09 -2.04 20.26
CA PRO A 127 -3.00 -2.61 18.92
C PRO A 127 -2.19 -1.68 18.04
N SER A 128 -1.26 -2.25 17.27
CA SER A 128 -0.43 -1.51 16.32
C SER A 128 -0.80 -1.92 14.90
N PRO A 129 -1.90 -1.38 14.32
CA PRO A 129 -2.19 -1.55 12.91
C PRO A 129 -1.08 -0.88 12.11
N GLU A 130 -0.26 -1.68 11.44
CA GLU A 130 0.92 -1.23 10.68
C GLU A 130 0.55 -0.33 9.49
N LEU A 131 -0.61 -0.56 8.88
CA LEU A 131 -1.12 0.20 7.75
C LEU A 131 -2.06 1.32 8.20
N MET A 132 -1.72 2.55 7.80
CA MET A 132 -2.60 3.71 8.00
C MET A 132 -3.85 3.64 7.12
N ASN A 133 -4.98 4.08 7.67
CA ASN A 133 -6.31 4.12 7.05
C ASN A 133 -6.83 2.78 6.52
N HIS A 134 -6.25 1.68 7.00
CA HIS A 134 -6.67 0.30 6.72
C HIS A 134 -7.48 -0.24 7.91
N VAL A 135 -8.49 -1.07 7.64
CA VAL A 135 -9.36 -1.64 8.68
C VAL A 135 -8.85 -3.02 9.10
N TYR A 136 -8.76 -3.25 10.40
CA TYR A 136 -8.35 -4.53 10.98
C TYR A 136 -9.47 -5.09 11.86
N VAL A 137 -9.65 -6.42 11.89
CA VAL A 137 -10.37 -7.09 12.98
C VAL A 137 -9.52 -6.97 14.24
N TYR A 138 -10.13 -6.59 15.36
CA TYR A 138 -9.45 -6.39 16.63
C TYR A 138 -9.88 -7.42 17.67
N ASP A 139 -8.94 -8.24 18.11
CA ASP A 139 -9.12 -9.16 19.24
C ASP A 139 -8.70 -8.46 20.53
N LYS A 140 -9.69 -8.11 21.35
CA LYS A 140 -9.50 -7.43 22.63
C LYS A 140 -8.80 -8.29 23.70
N SER A 141 -8.83 -9.62 23.56
CA SER A 141 -8.29 -10.53 24.59
C SER A 141 -6.76 -10.54 24.63
N ASN A 142 -6.13 -10.35 23.47
CA ASN A 142 -4.68 -10.38 23.27
C ASN A 142 -4.15 -9.11 22.60
N GLN A 143 -5.01 -8.10 22.40
CA GLN A 143 -4.74 -6.84 21.70
C GLN A 143 -4.24 -6.98 20.25
N SER A 144 -4.46 -8.13 19.61
CA SER A 144 -4.00 -8.38 18.24
C SER A 144 -4.94 -7.78 17.19
N ALA A 145 -4.36 -7.37 16.06
CA ALA A 145 -5.07 -6.79 14.93
C ALA A 145 -4.77 -7.58 13.65
N LYS A 146 -5.80 -8.10 12.99
CA LYS A 146 -5.67 -8.80 11.69
C LYS A 146 -6.23 -7.92 10.56
N PRO A 147 -5.46 -7.58 9.51
CA PRO A 147 -5.96 -6.71 8.44
C PRO A 147 -7.12 -7.37 7.71
N LEU A 148 -8.12 -6.56 7.36
CA LEU A 148 -9.16 -6.95 6.41
C LEU A 148 -8.60 -7.01 4.98
N GLU A 149 -9.27 -7.79 4.13
CA GLU A 149 -8.94 -7.84 2.70
C GLU A 149 -9.32 -6.51 2.05
N LYS A 150 -8.33 -5.81 1.48
CA LYS A 150 -8.58 -4.62 0.65
C LYS A 150 -8.96 -5.07 -0.76
N SER A 151 -10.16 -4.72 -1.20
CA SER A 151 -10.71 -4.99 -2.52
C SER A 151 -11.19 -3.68 -3.17
N VAL A 152 -11.43 -3.70 -4.47
CA VAL A 152 -12.01 -2.55 -5.20
C VAL A 152 -13.52 -2.71 -5.29
N ALA A 153 -14.27 -1.74 -4.77
CA ALA A 153 -15.72 -1.63 -4.95
C ALA A 153 -16.02 -0.77 -6.19
N GLY A 154 -16.41 -1.42 -7.28
CA GLY A 154 -16.89 -0.74 -8.49
C GLY A 154 -18.24 -0.07 -8.26
N ILE A 155 -18.37 1.17 -8.71
CA ILE A 155 -19.61 1.96 -8.65
C ILE A 155 -20.33 1.79 -9.98
N ARG A 156 -21.57 1.30 -9.95
CA ARG A 156 -22.41 1.16 -11.15
C ARG A 156 -23.83 1.67 -10.92
N THR A 157 -24.38 2.37 -11.90
CA THR A 157 -25.80 2.77 -11.88
C THR A 157 -26.65 1.62 -12.42
N LYS A 158 -27.70 1.25 -11.69
CA LYS A 158 -28.76 0.36 -12.17
C LYS A 158 -30.03 1.18 -12.38
N GLN A 159 -30.52 1.26 -13.61
CA GLN A 159 -31.77 1.95 -13.94
C GLN A 159 -32.95 0.97 -13.91
N GLY A 160 -34.12 1.46 -13.54
CA GLY A 160 -35.40 0.75 -13.57
C GLY A 160 -36.54 1.66 -14.04
N MET A 161 -37.75 1.12 -14.14
CA MET A 161 -38.90 1.84 -14.73
C MET A 161 -39.28 3.13 -13.99
N PHE A 162 -39.08 3.18 -12.67
CA PHE A 162 -39.54 4.28 -11.80
C PHE A 162 -38.41 4.89 -10.95
N GLY A 163 -37.15 4.72 -11.39
CA GLY A 163 -36.01 5.13 -10.58
C GLY A 163 -34.67 4.51 -10.99
N GLY A 164 -33.67 4.72 -10.14
CA GLY A 164 -32.34 4.14 -10.30
C GLY A 164 -31.69 3.83 -8.95
N SER A 165 -30.55 3.15 -8.99
CA SER A 165 -29.75 2.88 -7.79
C SER A 165 -28.26 3.00 -8.10
N ALA A 166 -27.52 3.67 -7.23
CA ALA A 166 -26.07 3.56 -7.18
C ALA A 166 -25.74 2.26 -6.43
N MET A 167 -25.10 1.34 -7.15
CA MET A 167 -24.67 0.05 -6.62
C MET A 167 -23.16 0.10 -6.39
N LEU A 168 -22.73 -0.45 -5.25
CA LEU A 168 -21.34 -0.81 -4.99
C LEU A 168 -21.21 -2.32 -5.20
N GLN A 169 -20.16 -2.76 -5.87
CA GLN A 169 -19.94 -4.17 -6.20
C GLN A 169 -18.46 -4.55 -6.02
N VAL A 170 -18.21 -5.62 -5.29
CA VAL A 170 -16.90 -6.28 -5.21
C VAL A 170 -17.00 -7.65 -5.84
N ASP A 171 -15.94 -8.08 -6.52
CA ASP A 171 -15.87 -9.41 -7.12
C ASP A 171 -15.56 -10.52 -6.08
N GLY A 172 -15.79 -11.78 -6.48
CA GLY A 172 -15.70 -12.94 -5.60
C GLY A 172 -16.98 -13.17 -4.79
N ALA A 173 -17.38 -14.44 -4.64
CA ALA A 173 -18.55 -14.84 -3.86
C ALA A 173 -18.41 -14.60 -2.35
N LYS A 174 -17.18 -14.60 -1.83
CA LYS A 174 -16.82 -14.45 -0.41
C LYS A 174 -15.50 -13.70 -0.26
N SER A 175 -15.28 -13.08 0.91
CA SER A 175 -13.96 -12.58 1.32
C SER A 175 -13.03 -13.72 1.75
N ALA A 176 -11.73 -13.53 1.55
CA ALA A 176 -10.69 -14.37 2.15
C ALA A 176 -10.62 -14.22 3.69
N VAL A 177 -11.16 -13.13 4.26
CA VAL A 177 -11.27 -12.92 5.70
C VAL A 177 -12.67 -13.31 6.17
N GLN A 178 -12.77 -14.48 6.79
CA GLN A 178 -13.97 -14.91 7.50
C GLN A 178 -13.76 -14.75 9.01
N ILE A 179 -14.80 -14.33 9.73
CA ILE A 179 -14.81 -14.08 11.17
C ILE A 179 -15.88 -14.99 11.78
N ALA A 180 -15.54 -15.67 12.88
CA ALA A 180 -16.50 -16.47 13.62
C ALA A 180 -17.62 -15.58 14.21
N PRO A 181 -18.88 -16.06 14.27
CA PRO A 181 -19.98 -15.30 14.84
C PRO A 181 -19.75 -15.03 16.33
N ALA A 182 -19.96 -13.77 16.74
CA ALA A 182 -19.83 -13.32 18.13
C ALA A 182 -20.94 -12.29 18.46
N GLU A 183 -21.23 -12.05 19.74
CA GLU A 183 -22.17 -11.00 20.15
C GLU A 183 -21.68 -9.60 19.76
N THR A 184 -20.37 -9.37 19.93
CA THR A 184 -19.70 -8.11 19.58
C THR A 184 -18.47 -8.43 18.74
N ILE A 185 -18.32 -7.73 17.62
CA ILE A 185 -17.11 -7.79 16.78
C ILE A 185 -16.49 -6.39 16.80
N SER A 186 -15.19 -6.31 17.11
CA SER A 186 -14.45 -5.05 17.15
C SER A 186 -13.50 -4.96 15.96
N PHE A 187 -13.33 -3.74 15.45
CA PHE A 187 -12.37 -3.39 14.43
C PHE A 187 -11.50 -2.24 14.93
N VAL A 188 -10.32 -2.06 14.33
CA VAL A 188 -9.41 -0.96 14.65
C VAL A 188 -8.84 -0.32 13.38
N ILE A 189 -8.63 1.00 13.42
CA ILE A 189 -8.07 1.80 12.33
C ILE A 189 -6.99 2.71 12.91
N ASN A 190 -5.84 2.77 12.24
CA ASN A 190 -4.75 3.71 12.51
C ASN A 190 -4.82 4.88 11.52
N THR A 191 -5.00 6.11 11.99
CA THR A 191 -5.06 7.35 11.20
C THR A 191 -3.75 8.15 11.25
N GLY A 192 -2.73 7.68 12.00
CA GLY A 192 -1.46 8.37 12.19
C GLY A 192 -1.59 9.75 12.85
N GLY A 193 -2.56 9.90 13.77
CA GLY A 193 -2.83 11.16 14.49
C GLY A 193 -3.91 12.03 13.83
N ALA A 194 -4.27 11.78 12.58
CA ALA A 194 -5.37 12.48 11.91
C ALA A 194 -6.74 12.12 12.50
N THR A 195 -7.78 12.87 12.14
CA THR A 195 -9.17 12.49 12.41
C THR A 195 -9.54 11.20 11.66
N LEU A 196 -10.46 10.42 12.22
CA LEU A 196 -11.00 9.24 11.54
C LEU A 196 -11.73 9.66 10.25
N PRO A 197 -11.40 9.09 9.07
CA PRO A 197 -12.16 9.34 7.86
C PRO A 197 -13.60 8.82 7.97
N GLU A 198 -14.49 9.36 7.14
CA GLU A 198 -15.85 8.83 6.98
C GLU A 198 -15.78 7.34 6.62
N LEU A 199 -16.47 6.50 7.38
CA LEU A 199 -16.45 5.06 7.25
C LEU A 199 -17.87 4.51 7.36
N THR A 200 -18.32 3.79 6.33
CA THR A 200 -19.64 3.16 6.29
C THR A 200 -19.49 1.64 6.19
N LEU A 201 -20.17 0.91 7.08
CA LEU A 201 -20.30 -0.55 7.01
C LEU A 201 -21.61 -0.93 6.31
N TYR A 202 -21.54 -1.82 5.32
CA TYR A 202 -22.73 -2.37 4.67
C TYR A 202 -22.79 -3.90 4.80
N LYS A 203 -24.01 -4.45 4.84
CA LYS A 203 -24.26 -5.87 4.52
C LYS A 203 -24.38 -6.03 3.00
N LEU A 204 -23.67 -7.00 2.44
CA LEU A 204 -23.64 -7.27 1.00
C LEU A 204 -24.62 -8.40 0.62
N LYS A 205 -25.13 -8.33 -0.61
CA LYS A 205 -25.96 -9.36 -1.24
C LYS A 205 -25.09 -10.12 -2.25
N SER A 206 -24.98 -11.45 -2.10
CA SER A 206 -24.24 -12.29 -3.04
C SER A 206 -25.00 -12.44 -4.36
N VAL A 207 -24.37 -12.10 -5.47
CA VAL A 207 -24.95 -12.16 -6.83
C VAL A 207 -23.90 -12.71 -7.79
N LYS A 208 -24.12 -13.94 -8.33
CA LYS A 208 -23.31 -14.57 -9.40
C LYS A 208 -21.78 -14.35 -9.26
N ASN A 209 -21.18 -14.94 -8.23
CA ASN A 209 -19.74 -14.82 -7.89
C ASN A 209 -19.24 -13.39 -7.62
N LYS A 210 -20.14 -12.51 -7.18
CA LYS A 210 -19.87 -11.13 -6.77
C LYS A 210 -20.68 -10.82 -5.51
N ARG A 211 -20.37 -9.70 -4.85
CA ARG A 211 -21.06 -9.18 -3.67
C ARG A 211 -21.43 -7.72 -3.93
N GLU A 212 -22.70 -7.35 -3.75
CA GLU A 212 -23.18 -6.01 -4.09
C GLU A 212 -24.16 -5.42 -3.06
N VAL A 213 -24.25 -4.09 -3.05
CA VAL A 213 -25.20 -3.34 -2.22
C VAL A 213 -25.64 -2.05 -2.91
N ALA A 214 -26.88 -1.61 -2.67
CA ALA A 214 -27.37 -0.32 -3.15
C ALA A 214 -27.08 0.76 -2.11
N SER A 215 -26.04 1.57 -2.31
CA SER A 215 -25.69 2.66 -1.39
C SER A 215 -26.71 3.81 -1.42
N MET A 216 -27.33 4.01 -2.59
CA MET A 216 -28.40 4.99 -2.79
C MET A 216 -29.43 4.45 -3.78
N LYS A 217 -30.72 4.63 -3.48
CA LYS A 217 -31.85 4.40 -4.40
C LYS A 217 -32.58 5.72 -4.63
N VAL A 218 -32.97 6.00 -5.88
CA VAL A 218 -33.74 7.19 -6.25
C VAL A 218 -35.02 6.69 -6.91
N ASN A 219 -36.19 7.06 -6.37
CA ASN A 219 -37.50 6.73 -6.93
C ASN A 219 -38.26 8.00 -7.29
N SER A 220 -38.94 8.02 -8.43
CA SER A 220 -39.72 9.17 -8.90
C SER A 220 -40.84 9.60 -7.94
N PHE A 221 -41.37 8.68 -7.12
CA PHE A 221 -42.46 8.95 -6.18
C PHE A 221 -42.02 9.17 -4.72
N SER A 222 -40.89 8.57 -4.30
CA SER A 222 -40.45 8.57 -2.90
C SER A 222 -39.10 9.26 -2.68
N GLY A 223 -38.60 10.00 -3.66
CA GLY A 223 -37.32 10.69 -3.59
C GLY A 223 -36.12 9.74 -3.43
N VAL A 224 -35.11 10.23 -2.72
CA VAL A 224 -33.84 9.53 -2.47
C VAL A 224 -33.91 8.74 -1.16
N LYS A 225 -33.47 7.49 -1.18
CA LYS A 225 -33.25 6.63 -0.01
C LYS A 225 -31.79 6.22 0.05
N THR A 226 -31.15 6.45 1.19
CA THR A 226 -29.80 5.99 1.54
C THR A 226 -29.88 5.18 2.84
N GLY A 227 -28.80 4.47 3.21
CA GLY A 227 -28.70 3.84 4.54
C GLY A 227 -29.44 2.52 4.74
N GLU A 228 -30.26 2.05 3.79
CA GLU A 228 -31.12 0.86 3.95
C GLU A 228 -30.35 -0.44 4.28
N ASP A 229 -29.19 -0.64 3.65
CA ASP A 229 -28.30 -1.78 3.87
C ASP A 229 -27.06 -1.39 4.74
N VAL A 230 -27.07 -0.21 5.39
CA VAL A 230 -25.98 0.30 6.24
C VAL A 230 -26.14 -0.17 7.69
N ILE A 231 -25.01 -0.39 8.33
CA ILE A 231 -24.92 -0.77 9.75
C ILE A 231 -24.26 0.38 10.51
N SER A 232 -25.00 0.97 11.45
CA SER A 232 -24.50 2.03 12.32
C SER A 232 -23.27 1.55 13.10
N LEU A 233 -22.33 2.45 13.32
CA LEU A 233 -21.06 2.18 13.99
C LEU A 233 -20.95 3.01 15.26
N ASN A 234 -20.49 2.38 16.34
CA ASN A 234 -19.98 3.05 17.52
C ASN A 234 -18.47 3.20 17.35
N ILE A 235 -17.94 4.39 17.61
CA ILE A 235 -16.53 4.73 17.42
C ILE A 235 -15.98 5.24 18.74
N SER A 236 -14.83 4.70 19.17
CA SER A 236 -14.10 5.18 20.36
C SER A 236 -12.62 5.39 20.03
N LYS A 237 -11.99 6.38 20.68
CA LYS A 237 -10.55 6.61 20.54
C LYS A 237 -9.81 5.75 21.56
N LEU A 238 -8.95 4.84 21.11
CA LEU A 238 -8.11 4.00 21.98
C LEU A 238 -6.82 4.73 22.38
N SER A 239 -6.18 5.41 21.44
CA SER A 239 -5.01 6.25 21.67
C SER A 239 -4.93 7.35 20.60
N GLU A 240 -3.89 8.16 20.62
CA GLU A 240 -3.62 9.06 19.49
C GLU A 240 -3.48 8.28 18.19
N GLY A 241 -4.20 8.71 17.15
CA GLY A 241 -4.28 8.03 15.86
C GLY A 241 -5.03 6.70 15.82
N ILE A 242 -5.38 6.07 16.96
CA ILE A 242 -5.99 4.73 16.95
C ILE A 242 -7.45 4.80 17.40
N PHE A 243 -8.35 4.34 16.53
CA PHE A 243 -9.80 4.31 16.78
C PHE A 243 -10.31 2.87 16.74
N GLU A 244 -11.09 2.48 17.75
CA GLU A 244 -11.92 1.29 17.70
C GLU A 244 -13.24 1.61 16.98
N VAL A 245 -13.70 0.65 16.19
CA VAL A 245 -14.98 0.70 15.46
C VAL A 245 -15.75 -0.57 15.79
N THR A 246 -16.97 -0.45 16.29
CA THR A 246 -17.86 -1.59 16.58
C THR A 246 -19.21 -1.40 15.89
N PRO A 247 -19.79 -2.45 15.26
CA PRO A 247 -21.18 -2.41 14.81
C PRO A 247 -22.13 -2.16 15.99
N ALA A 248 -23.11 -1.28 15.82
CA ALA A 248 -24.10 -0.96 16.86
C ALA A 248 -25.11 -2.08 17.13
N LYS A 249 -25.06 -3.16 16.35
CA LYS A 249 -25.84 -4.39 16.51
C LYS A 249 -24.98 -5.60 16.12
N LYS A 250 -25.29 -6.76 16.70
CA LYS A 250 -24.70 -8.05 16.31
C LYS A 250 -24.74 -8.24 14.79
N LEU A 251 -23.63 -8.71 14.21
CA LEU A 251 -23.60 -9.08 12.80
C LEU A 251 -24.14 -10.49 12.62
N GLU A 252 -25.08 -10.63 11.69
CA GLU A 252 -25.59 -11.92 11.25
C GLU A 252 -24.58 -12.61 10.32
N LYS A 253 -24.81 -13.88 10.01
CA LYS A 253 -24.15 -14.57 8.90
C LYS A 253 -24.33 -13.79 7.59
N GLY A 254 -23.25 -13.63 6.84
CA GLY A 254 -23.25 -12.89 5.57
C GLY A 254 -21.90 -12.28 5.20
N GLU A 255 -21.88 -11.54 4.10
CA GLU A 255 -20.71 -10.82 3.61
C GLU A 255 -20.87 -9.32 3.86
N TYR A 256 -19.77 -8.65 4.16
CA TYR A 256 -19.73 -7.28 4.64
C TYR A 256 -18.53 -6.53 4.07
N PHE A 257 -18.65 -5.20 4.01
CA PHE A 257 -17.48 -4.36 3.77
C PHE A 257 -17.55 -3.00 4.47
N PHE A 258 -16.39 -2.47 4.83
CA PHE A 258 -16.25 -1.05 5.11
C PHE A 258 -15.81 -0.31 3.86
N THR A 259 -16.35 0.88 3.63
CA THR A 259 -15.86 1.81 2.61
C THR A 259 -15.98 3.25 3.08
N GLY A 260 -15.17 4.13 2.49
CA GLY A 260 -15.26 5.57 2.71
C GLY A 260 -16.18 6.28 1.73
N LYS A 261 -16.14 7.60 1.75
CA LYS A 261 -16.85 8.43 0.77
C LYS A 261 -16.17 8.37 -0.61
N PRO A 262 -16.92 8.17 -1.72
CA PRO A 262 -16.35 8.32 -3.06
C PRO A 262 -15.77 9.72 -3.27
N ALA A 263 -14.61 9.79 -3.92
CA ALA A 263 -14.16 11.03 -4.54
C ALA A 263 -15.16 11.45 -5.64
N ALA A 264 -15.30 12.77 -5.87
CA ALA A 264 -16.20 13.27 -6.90
C ALA A 264 -15.80 12.74 -8.29
N GLY A 265 -16.75 12.14 -9.01
CA GLY A 265 -16.50 11.53 -10.33
C GLY A 265 -15.82 10.16 -10.31
N ALA A 266 -15.55 9.56 -9.14
CA ALA A 266 -14.97 8.23 -9.06
C ALA A 266 -15.92 7.15 -9.63
N ASN A 267 -15.35 6.15 -10.31
CA ASN A 267 -16.02 4.94 -10.80
C ASN A 267 -15.83 3.73 -9.87
N SER A 268 -14.99 3.86 -8.84
CA SER A 268 -14.72 2.84 -7.83
C SER A 268 -14.23 3.48 -6.53
N MET A 269 -14.22 2.71 -5.44
CA MET A 269 -13.65 3.09 -4.15
C MET A 269 -12.98 1.90 -3.48
N ASP A 270 -12.07 2.17 -2.54
CA ASP A 270 -11.47 1.15 -1.68
C ASP A 270 -12.52 0.54 -0.76
N ALA A 271 -12.50 -0.79 -0.62
CA ALA A 271 -13.36 -1.50 0.32
C ALA A 271 -12.57 -2.54 1.13
N TYR A 272 -12.88 -2.63 2.42
CA TYR A 272 -12.28 -3.59 3.33
C TYR A 272 -13.31 -4.69 3.63
N THR A 273 -13.16 -5.84 2.99
CA THR A 273 -14.17 -6.91 2.98
C THR A 273 -13.92 -7.99 4.03
N PHE A 274 -15.01 -8.59 4.51
CA PHE A 274 -15.01 -9.75 5.40
C PHE A 274 -16.35 -10.50 5.31
N GLY A 275 -16.36 -11.75 5.78
CA GLY A 275 -17.58 -12.52 6.00
C GLY A 275 -17.76 -12.91 7.48
N ILE A 276 -19.01 -13.16 7.87
CA ILE A 276 -19.39 -13.82 9.11
C ILE A 276 -19.93 -15.21 8.76
N GLU A 277 -19.38 -16.25 9.41
CA GLU A 277 -19.69 -17.66 9.13
C GLU A 277 -21.05 -18.16 9.66
#